data_AF-A0A821MH45-F1
#
_entry.id   AF-A0A821MH45-F1
#
_cell.length_a   1.000
_cell.length_b   1.000
_cell.length_c   1.000
_cell.angle_alpha   90.00
_cell.angle_beta   90.00
_cell.angle_gamma   90.00
#
_symmetry.space_group_name_H-M   'P 1'
#
loop_
_entity.id
_entity.type
_entity.pdbx_description
1 polymer ?
#
loop_
_entity_poly.entity_id
_entity_poly.type
_entity_poly.pdbx_seq_one_letter_code
_entity_poly.pdbx_strand_id
1 'polypeptide(L)'
;TMGTCSFLVAIGYMGCNHVGAVICCILAVAFLGLHSCGALISHLDVASNYAGTLVGITNSLGTIPGFVGPYVVGAITNKNQTTDAWRLIFNISAGIGALGCVAYCILFNGEEQPWNRTSEA
;
A
#
# COMPACT_ATOMS: atom_id res chain seq x y z
N THR A 1 -3.93 3.99 -1.83
CA THR A 1 -2.60 4.08 -1.18
C THR A 1 -2.29 5.46 -0.64
N MET A 2 -2.27 6.53 -1.44
CA MET A 2 -1.91 7.88 -0.95
C MET A 2 -2.80 8.39 0.19
N GLY A 3 -4.12 8.17 0.11
CA GLY A 3 -5.06 8.54 1.18
C GLY A 3 -4.72 7.89 2.52
N THR A 4 -4.52 6.56 2.53
CA THR A 4 -4.15 5.79 3.72
C THR A 4 -2.84 6.30 4.36
N CYS A 5 -1.82 6.59 3.55
CA CYS A 5 -0.55 7.12 4.05
C CYS A 5 -0.71 8.50 4.70
N SER A 6 -1.49 9.42 4.09
CA SER A 6 -1.74 10.75 4.64
C SER A 6 -2.47 10.72 5.98
N PHE A 7 -3.45 9.82 6.14
CA PHE A 7 -4.16 9.66 7.42
C PHE A 7 -3.27 9.05 8.51
N LEU A 8 -2.38 8.11 8.18
CA LEU A 8 -1.41 7.55 9.12
C LEU A 8 -0.39 8.59 9.61
N VAL A 9 0.09 9.45 8.70
CA VAL A 9 0.95 10.58 9.07
C VAL A 9 0.19 11.54 9.99
N ALA A 10 -1.07 11.87 9.67
CA ALA A 10 -1.91 12.74 10.51
C ALA A 10 -2.11 12.20 11.93
N ILE A 11 -2.26 10.87 12.09
CA ILE A 11 -2.32 10.21 13.42
C ILE A 11 -1.03 10.45 14.20
N GLY A 12 0.14 10.37 13.56
CA GLY A 12 1.44 10.62 14.20
C GLY A 12 1.65 12.06 14.71
N TYR A 13 0.84 13.01 14.26
CA TYR A 13 0.86 14.41 14.73
C TYR A 13 -0.29 14.74 15.69
N MET A 14 -1.27 13.85 15.86
CA MET A 14 -2.32 14.00 16.87
C MET A 14 -1.80 13.49 18.22
N GLY A 15 -1.32 14.39 19.07
CA GLY A 15 -0.81 14.07 20.41
C GLY A 15 -1.86 13.43 21.35
N CYS A 16 -2.46 14.21 22.25
CA CYS A 16 -3.38 13.68 23.27
C CYS A 16 -4.85 13.55 22.81
N ASN A 17 -5.18 13.77 21.53
CA ASN A 17 -6.57 13.68 21.05
C ASN A 17 -6.89 12.28 20.51
N HIS A 18 -7.35 11.41 21.40
CA HIS A 18 -7.58 9.99 21.10
C HIS A 18 -8.77 9.79 20.15
N VAL A 19 -9.79 10.64 20.23
CA VAL A 19 -10.98 10.57 19.36
C VAL A 19 -10.61 10.91 17.91
N GLY A 20 -9.80 11.96 17.72
CA GLY A 20 -9.29 12.31 16.39
C GLY A 20 -8.45 11.17 15.79
N ALA A 21 -7.54 10.59 16.57
CA ALA A 21 -6.71 9.47 16.15
C ALA A 21 -7.52 8.26 15.68
N VAL A 22 -8.57 7.90 16.42
CA VAL A 22 -9.46 6.79 16.05
C VAL A 22 -10.21 7.08 14.75
N ILE A 23 -10.76 8.28 14.57
CA ILE A 23 -11.45 8.67 13.34
C ILE A 23 -10.51 8.58 12.13
N CYS A 24 -9.29 9.11 12.26
CA CYS A 24 -8.29 9.01 11.18
C CYS A 24 -7.87 7.56 10.91
N CYS A 25 -7.82 6.71 11.94
CA CYS A 25 -7.56 5.27 11.76
C CYS A 25 -8.66 4.59 10.95
N ILE A 26 -9.93 4.87 11.27
CA ILE A 26 -11.08 4.33 10.55
C ILE A 26 -11.03 4.77 9.08
N LEU A 27 -10.77 6.05 8.83
CA LEU A 27 -10.62 6.57 7.47
C LEU A 27 -9.46 5.90 6.74
N ALA A 28 -8.30 5.74 7.39
CA ALA A 28 -7.14 5.07 6.79
C ALA A 28 -7.49 3.64 6.34
N VAL A 29 -8.20 2.88 7.18
CA VAL A 29 -8.64 1.50 6.86
C VAL A 29 -9.70 1.50 5.75
N ALA A 30 -10.63 2.46 5.74
CA ALA A 30 -11.61 2.58 4.65
C ALA A 30 -10.94 2.83 3.28
N PHE A 31 -9.95 3.73 3.23
CA PHE A 31 -9.17 3.99 2.02
C PHE A 31 -8.29 2.80 1.61
N LEU A 32 -7.86 1.98 2.57
CA LEU A 32 -7.17 0.72 2.27
C LEU A 32 -8.11 -0.28 1.59
N GLY A 33 -9.36 -0.40 2.07
CA GLY A 33 -10.38 -1.24 1.43
C GLY A 33 -10.67 -0.83 -0.02
N LEU A 34 -10.85 0.48 -0.26
CA LEU A 34 -11.02 1.03 -1.62
C LEU A 34 -9.83 0.70 -2.54
N HIS A 35 -8.60 0.77 -2.02
CA HIS A 35 -7.41 0.44 -2.78
C HIS A 35 -7.38 -1.04 -3.19
N SER A 36 -7.69 -1.96 -2.27
CA SER A 36 -7.72 -3.40 -2.55
C SER A 36 -8.75 -3.77 -3.60
N CYS A 37 -9.94 -3.15 -3.56
CA CYS A 37 -10.97 -3.36 -4.58
C CYS A 37 -10.50 -2.88 -5.96
N GLY A 38 -9.86 -1.70 -6.03
CA GLY A 38 -9.32 -1.17 -7.28
C GLY A 38 -8.23 -2.07 -7.88
N ALA A 39 -7.31 -2.57 -7.05
CA ALA A 39 -6.24 -3.46 -7.49
C ALA A 39 -6.78 -4.76 -8.10
N LEU A 40 -7.81 -5.37 -7.50
CA LEU A 40 -8.44 -6.58 -8.02
C LEU A 40 -9.05 -6.36 -9.41
N ILE A 41 -9.79 -5.26 -9.59
CA ILE A 41 -10.44 -4.91 -10.87
C ILE A 41 -9.37 -4.63 -11.93
N SER A 42 -8.34 -3.87 -11.60
CA SER A 42 -7.23 -3.58 -12.52
C SER A 42 -6.49 -4.84 -13.00
N HIS A 43 -6.37 -5.88 -12.17
CA HIS A 43 -5.80 -7.16 -12.59
C HIS A 43 -6.72 -7.93 -13.55
N LEU A 44 -8.04 -7.86 -13.33
CA LEU A 44 -9.04 -8.48 -14.19
C LEU A 44 -9.15 -7.78 -15.56
N ASP A 45 -9.05 -6.45 -15.58
CA ASP A 45 -9.11 -5.65 -16.81
C ASP A 45 -7.87 -5.87 -17.70
N VAL A 46 -6.69 -6.04 -17.10
CA VAL A 46 -5.42 -6.21 -17.82
C VAL A 46 -5.25 -7.63 -18.38
N ALA A 47 -5.61 -8.66 -17.60
CA ALA A 47 -5.42 -10.06 -18.00
C ALA A 47 -6.43 -11.01 -17.33
N SER A 48 -7.64 -11.09 -17.87
CA SER A 48 -8.70 -11.98 -17.36
C SER A 48 -8.33 -13.47 -17.36
N ASN A 49 -7.58 -13.95 -18.36
CA ASN A 49 -7.19 -15.36 -18.48
C ASN A 49 -6.04 -15.76 -17.54
N TYR A 50 -5.19 -14.80 -17.15
CA TYR A 50 -4.03 -15.02 -16.28
C TYR A 50 -4.16 -14.33 -14.90
N ALA A 51 -5.35 -13.83 -14.56
CA ALA A 51 -5.60 -13.04 -13.36
C ALA A 51 -5.13 -13.76 -12.07
N GLY A 52 -5.40 -15.07 -11.95
CA GLY A 52 -5.00 -15.86 -10.78
C GLY A 52 -3.48 -15.91 -10.59
N THR A 53 -2.72 -16.13 -11.67
CA THR A 53 -1.25 -16.15 -11.63
C THR A 53 -0.69 -14.76 -11.35
N LEU A 54 -1.25 -13.72 -11.96
CA LEU A 54 -0.82 -12.34 -11.75
C LEU A 54 -1.03 -11.92 -10.28
N VAL A 55 -2.22 -12.20 -9.74
CA VAL A 55 -2.57 -11.94 -8.33
C VAL A 55 -1.68 -12.76 -7.39
N GLY A 56 -1.33 -14.00 -7.74
CA GLY A 56 -0.40 -14.82 -6.96
C GLY A 56 1.01 -14.23 -6.90
N ILE A 57 1.53 -13.74 -8.02
CA ILE A 57 2.85 -13.09 -8.09
C ILE A 57 2.83 -11.77 -7.30
N THR A 58 1.81 -10.93 -7.48
CA THR A 58 1.73 -9.65 -6.75
C THR A 58 1.57 -9.85 -5.25
N ASN A 59 0.81 -10.85 -4.81
CA ASN A 59 0.68 -11.18 -3.39
C ASN A 59 2.02 -11.67 -2.80
N SER A 60 2.73 -12.53 -3.53
CA SER A 60 4.05 -13.03 -3.12
C SER A 60 5.07 -11.90 -2.98
N LEU A 61 5.11 -10.97 -3.94
CA LEU A 61 5.95 -9.76 -3.86
C LEU A 61 5.48 -8.83 -2.73
N GLY A 62 4.17 -8.73 -2.49
CA GLY A 62 3.58 -7.98 -1.40
C GLY A 62 3.88 -8.54 0.00
N THR A 63 4.24 -9.82 0.09
CA THR A 63 4.62 -10.43 1.38
C THR A 63 6.00 -9.97 1.85
N ILE A 64 6.90 -9.60 0.93
CA ILE A 64 8.28 -9.17 1.25
C ILE A 64 8.28 -7.89 2.12
N PRO A 65 7.58 -6.79 1.76
CA PRO A 65 7.42 -5.64 2.65
C PRO A 65 6.73 -5.99 3.98
N GLY A 66 5.79 -6.94 3.96
CA GLY A 66 5.11 -7.41 5.17
C GLY A 66 6.03 -8.10 6.17
N PHE A 67 7.07 -8.78 5.68
CA PHE A 67 8.10 -9.40 6.51
C PHE A 67 9.18 -8.41 6.97
N VAL A 68 9.66 -7.57 6.05
CA VAL A 68 10.76 -6.62 6.32
C VAL A 68 10.29 -5.43 7.14
N GLY A 69 9.03 -5.00 7.00
CA GLY A 69 8.47 -3.83 7.67
C GLY A 69 8.60 -3.87 9.20
N PRO A 70 8.10 -4.91 9.89
CA PRO A 70 8.24 -5.04 11.35
C PRO A 70 9.69 -5.06 11.83
N TYR A 71 10.60 -5.64 11.04
CA TYR A 71 12.03 -5.65 11.35
C TYR A 71 12.62 -4.24 11.33
N VAL A 72 12.34 -3.45 10.29
CA VAL A 72 12.80 -2.06 10.17
C VAL A 72 12.19 -1.18 11.25
N VAL A 73 10.87 -1.30 11.50
CA VAL A 73 10.18 -0.58 12.57
C VAL A 73 10.83 -0.91 13.92
N GLY A 74 11.01 -2.20 14.20
CA GLY A 74 11.64 -2.68 15.44
C GLY A 74 13.06 -2.16 15.60
N ALA A 75 13.87 -2.14 14.54
CA ALA A 75 15.22 -1.58 14.58
C ALA A 75 15.23 -0.08 14.91
N ILE A 76 14.29 0.69 14.34
CA ILE A 76 14.19 2.14 14.55
C ILE A 76 13.64 2.49 15.94
N THR A 77 12.70 1.68 16.46
CA THR A 77 12.09 1.93 17.78
C THR A 77 12.81 1.23 18.94
N ASN A 78 13.83 0.41 18.69
CA ASN A 78 14.55 -0.31 19.74
C ASN A 78 15.22 0.68 20.71
N LYS A 79 14.75 0.69 21.97
CA LYS A 79 15.17 1.61 23.05
C LYS A 79 14.86 3.09 22.83
N ASN A 80 14.10 3.47 21.79
CA ASN A 80 13.72 4.85 21.52
C ASN A 80 12.26 4.96 21.02
N GLN A 81 11.30 4.61 21.89
CA GLN A 81 9.85 4.75 21.65
C GLN A 81 9.40 6.22 21.75
N THR A 82 10.07 7.11 21.02
CA THR A 82 9.77 8.54 20.99
C THR A 82 8.90 8.87 19.79
N THR A 83 8.12 9.95 19.90
CA THR A 83 7.25 10.43 18.82
C THR A 83 8.03 10.74 17.54
N ASP A 84 9.29 11.16 17.67
CA ASP A 84 10.17 11.46 16.53
C ASP A 84 10.62 10.19 15.77
N ALA A 85 10.83 9.06 16.47
CA ALA A 85 11.10 7.78 15.83
C ALA A 85 9.89 7.32 14.97
N TRP A 86 8.67 7.49 15.49
CA TRP A 86 7.44 7.18 14.75
C TRP A 86 7.22 8.10 13.56
N ARG A 87 7.52 9.41 13.67
CA ARG A 87 7.49 10.35 12.54
C ARG A 87 8.44 9.93 11.42
N LEU A 88 9.65 9.46 11.77
CA LEU A 88 10.61 8.94 10.79
C LEU A 88 10.04 7.71 10.05
N ILE A 89 9.48 6.75 10.79
CA ILE A 89 8.85 5.55 10.21
C ILE A 89 7.70 5.92 9.26
N PHE A 90 6.84 6.85 9.67
CA PHE A 90 5.73 7.31 8.83
C PHE A 90 6.22 8.04 7.57
N ASN A 91 7.27 8.86 7.66
CA ASN A 91 7.86 9.53 6.52
C ASN A 91 8.50 8.55 5.52
N ILE A 92 9.21 7.52 6.01
CA ILE A 92 9.75 6.44 5.16
C ILE A 92 8.61 5.71 4.45
N SER A 93 7.54 5.37 5.18
CA SER A 93 6.37 4.70 4.62
C SER A 93 5.67 5.54 3.55
N ALA A 94 5.53 6.85 3.79
CA ALA A 94 4.98 7.80 2.83
C ALA A 94 5.85 7.91 1.56
N GLY A 95 7.18 7.94 1.71
CA GLY A 95 8.12 7.97 0.60
C GLY A 95 8.03 6.72 -0.29
N ILE A 96 8.01 5.53 0.32
CA ILE A 96 7.84 4.25 -0.41
C ILE A 96 6.47 4.23 -1.13
N GLY A 97 5.41 4.66 -0.46
CA GLY A 97 4.07 4.75 -1.04
C GLY A 97 3.98 5.72 -2.21
N ALA A 98 4.64 6.88 -2.12
CA ALA A 98 4.69 7.87 -3.20
C ALA A 98 5.48 7.36 -4.40
N LEU A 99 6.64 6.74 -4.19
CA LEU A 99 7.44 6.13 -5.26
C LEU A 99 6.66 5.01 -5.97
N GLY A 100 5.99 4.14 -5.20
CA GLY A 100 5.14 3.09 -5.76
C GLY A 100 3.96 3.66 -6.55
N CYS A 101 3.35 4.75 -6.09
CA CYS A 101 2.29 5.43 -6.82
C CYS A 101 2.79 6.05 -8.13
N VAL A 102 3.94 6.73 -8.11
CA VAL A 102 4.53 7.34 -9.31
C VAL A 102 4.91 6.25 -10.31
N ALA A 103 5.54 5.18 -9.87
CA ALA A 103 5.87 4.04 -10.72
C ALA A 103 4.61 3.42 -11.33
N TYR A 104 3.55 3.24 -10.54
CA TYR A 104 2.27 2.77 -11.04
C TYR A 104 1.68 3.72 -12.09
N CYS A 105 1.64 5.03 -11.83
CA CYS A 105 1.11 6.00 -12.79
C CYS A 105 1.87 6.05 -14.12
N ILE A 106 3.18 5.76 -14.11
CA ILE A 106 4.02 5.77 -15.31
C ILE A 106 3.95 4.43 -16.06
N LEU A 107 3.95 3.31 -15.33
CA LEU A 107 4.11 1.97 -15.90
C LEU A 107 2.79 1.23 -16.14
N PHE A 108 1.73 1.60 -15.43
CA PHE A 108 0.44 0.94 -15.55
C PHE A 108 -0.26 1.36 -16.84
N ASN A 109 -0.61 0.39 -17.67
CA ASN A 109 -1.46 0.57 -18.83
C ASN A 109 -2.79 -0.16 -18.57
N GLY A 110 -3.90 0.56 -18.71
CA GLY A 110 -5.25 0.04 -18.46
C GLY A 110 -5.86 -0.74 -19.63
N GLU A 111 -5.12 -0.91 -20.72
CA GLU A 111 -5.56 -1.71 -21.86
C GLU A 111 -5.29 -3.21 -21.63
N GLU A 112 -6.22 -4.04 -22.11
CA GLU A 112 -6.05 -5.49 -22.17
C GLU A 112 -4.76 -5.81 -22.91
N GLN A 113 -3.85 -6.52 -22.25
CA GLN A 113 -2.53 -6.75 -22.83
C GLN A 113 -2.62 -7.79 -23.96
N PRO A 114 -1.88 -7.62 -25.07
CA PRO A 114 -2.05 -8.44 -26.27
C PRO A 114 -1.75 -9.93 -26.05
N TRP A 115 -0.95 -10.27 -25.03
CA TRP A 115 -0.69 -11.65 -24.62
C TRP A 115 -1.82 -12.30 -23.81
N ASN A 116 -2.86 -11.53 -23.42
CA ASN A 116 -4.05 -12.08 -22.76
C ASN A 116 -4.90 -12.93 -23.73
N ARG A 117 -4.70 -12.75 -25.05
CA ARG A 117 -5.30 -13.62 -26.07
C ARG A 117 -4.41 -14.83 -26.27
N THR A 118 -4.79 -15.96 -25.71
CA THR A 118 -4.32 -17.26 -26.20
C THR A 118 -4.83 -17.41 -27.63
N SER A 119 -3.94 -17.45 -28.61
CA SER A 119 -4.30 -17.94 -29.94
C SER A 119 -4.87 -19.34 -29.77
N GLU A 120 -6.02 -19.60 -30.41
CA GLU A 120 -6.78 -20.88 -30.48
C GLU A 120 -7.99 -20.99 -29.53
N ALA A 121 -9.13 -20.42 -29.92
CA ALA A 121 -10.32 -21.15 -30.39
C ALA A 121 -11.46 -20.18 -30.74
#